data_AF-A0A2V2ZLH1-F1
#
_entry.id   AF-A0A2V2ZLH1-F1
#
_cell.length_a   1.000
_cell.length_b   1.000
_cell.length_c   1.000
_cell.angle_alpha   90.00
_cell.angle_beta   90.00
_cell.angle_gamma   90.00
#
_symmetry.space_group_name_H-M   'P 1'
#
loop_
_entity.id
_entity.type
_entity.pdbx_description
1 polymer ?
#
loop_
_entity_poly.entity_id
_entity_poly.type
_entity_poly.pdbx_seq_one_letter_code
_entity_poly.pdbx_strand_id
1 'polypeptide(L)'
;MEKFGIIPKINIESALKPAFQKLDYNKTSLANVGEMLDRINRLKEMERQEQELKQQQKEQREMQLNEMIQQIVANTAYLPEMVGLIRKNNEINEEMLGLFQEMTEVLKAQTVEEAEGIVKTVVGKAQETNDALDAMSGLLSYGKLLIKLMFPES
;
A
#
# COMPACT_ATOMS: atom_id res chain seq x y z
N MET A 1 -96.65 1.10 -40.92
CA MET A 1 -95.82 1.49 -39.77
C MET A 1 -94.37 1.29 -40.17
N GLU A 2 -93.61 2.34 -40.43
CA GLU A 2 -92.15 2.26 -40.51
C GLU A 2 -91.57 3.55 -39.90
N LYS A 3 -90.79 3.42 -38.82
CA LYS A 3 -89.98 4.51 -38.26
C LYS A 3 -88.52 4.13 -38.47
N PHE A 4 -87.87 4.75 -39.45
CA PHE A 4 -86.42 4.72 -39.57
C PHE A 4 -85.80 5.53 -38.43
N GLY A 5 -84.98 4.87 -37.61
CA GLY A 5 -84.27 5.49 -36.49
C GLY A 5 -83.07 6.30 -36.96
N ILE A 6 -82.95 7.54 -36.46
CA ILE A 6 -81.80 8.42 -36.65
C ILE A 6 -80.62 7.86 -35.85
N ILE A 7 -79.52 7.52 -36.51
CA ILE A 7 -78.27 7.11 -35.83
C ILE A 7 -77.58 8.39 -35.30
N PRO A 8 -77.27 8.51 -33.99
CA PRO A 8 -76.60 9.70 -33.46
C PRO A 8 -75.15 9.76 -33.95
N LYS A 9 -74.73 10.94 -34.47
CA LYS A 9 -73.33 11.22 -34.82
C LYS A 9 -72.50 11.33 -33.53
N ILE A 10 -71.64 10.35 -33.28
CA ILE A 10 -70.68 10.39 -32.17
C ILE A 10 -69.63 11.46 -32.48
N ASN A 11 -69.42 12.41 -31.57
CA ASN A 11 -68.32 13.36 -31.67
C ASN A 11 -67.01 12.65 -31.29
N ILE A 12 -66.26 12.23 -32.30
CA ILE A 12 -65.06 11.40 -32.15
C ILE A 12 -63.94 12.16 -31.40
N GLU A 13 -63.87 13.48 -31.53
CA GLU A 13 -62.83 14.29 -30.85
C GLU A 13 -62.99 14.28 -29.32
N SER A 14 -64.23 14.37 -28.81
CA SER A 14 -64.47 14.36 -27.37
C SER A 14 -64.25 12.97 -26.75
N ALA A 15 -64.46 11.91 -27.53
CA ALA A 15 -64.21 10.53 -27.11
C ALA A 15 -62.71 10.19 -27.06
N LEU A 16 -61.89 10.79 -27.92
CA LEU A 16 -60.45 10.48 -28.02
C LEU A 16 -59.57 11.33 -27.10
N LYS A 17 -60.00 12.53 -26.70
CA LYS A 17 -59.24 13.44 -25.81
C LYS A 17 -58.74 12.81 -24.50
N PRO A 18 -59.54 11.99 -23.77
CA PRO A 18 -59.08 11.31 -22.56
C PRO A 18 -58.04 10.22 -22.83
N ALA A 19 -58.08 9.59 -24.01
CA ALA A 19 -57.12 8.56 -24.39
C ALA A 19 -55.74 9.17 -24.70
N PHE A 20 -55.70 10.32 -25.38
CA PHE A 20 -54.45 11.05 -25.64
C PHE A 20 -53.78 11.55 -24.34
N GLN A 21 -54.55 12.11 -23.39
CA GLN A 21 -54.00 12.53 -22.09
C GLN A 21 -53.42 11.37 -21.27
N LYS A 22 -54.06 10.18 -21.30
CA LYS A 22 -53.54 8.98 -20.63
C LYS A 22 -52.24 8.49 -21.27
N LEU A 23 -52.12 8.57 -22.59
CA LEU A 23 -50.91 8.20 -23.32
C LEU A 23 -49.73 9.14 -23.00
N ASP A 24 -49.98 10.45 -22.90
CA ASP A 24 -48.93 11.42 -22.55
C ASP A 24 -48.45 11.29 -21.09
N TYR A 25 -49.38 11.06 -20.15
CA TYR A 25 -49.03 10.80 -18.76
C TYR A 25 -48.15 9.54 -18.62
N ASN A 26 -48.50 8.48 -19.35
CA ASN A 26 -47.74 7.22 -19.34
C ASN A 26 -46.35 7.38 -19.99
N LYS A 27 -46.22 8.15 -21.08
CA LYS A 27 -44.91 8.47 -21.68
C LYS A 27 -44.01 9.26 -20.74
N THR A 28 -44.58 10.26 -20.04
CA THR A 28 -43.84 11.06 -19.04
C THR A 28 -43.39 10.18 -17.87
N SER A 29 -44.27 9.29 -17.39
CA SER A 29 -43.94 8.30 -16.36
C SER A 29 -42.81 7.35 -16.77
N LEU A 30 -42.79 6.89 -18.02
CA LEU A 30 -41.75 5.99 -18.52
C LEU A 30 -40.40 6.70 -18.71
N ALA A 31 -40.42 7.96 -19.16
CA ALA A 31 -39.21 8.78 -19.25
C ALA A 31 -38.57 9.02 -17.88
N ASN A 32 -39.38 9.33 -16.87
CA ASN A 32 -38.92 9.53 -15.48
C ASN A 32 -38.32 8.23 -14.86
N VAL A 33 -38.87 7.06 -15.21
CA VAL A 33 -38.32 5.76 -14.79
C VAL A 33 -36.97 5.48 -15.47
N GLY A 34 -36.82 5.82 -16.74
CA GLY A 34 -35.54 5.72 -17.46
C GLY A 34 -34.43 6.56 -16.82
N GLU A 35 -34.72 7.82 -16.52
CA GLU A 35 -33.77 8.71 -15.84
C GLU A 35 -33.40 8.23 -14.42
N MET A 36 -34.36 7.66 -13.69
CA MET A 36 -34.14 7.09 -12.37
C MET A 36 -33.23 5.86 -12.44
N LEU A 37 -33.43 4.97 -13.40
CA LEU A 37 -32.57 3.80 -13.62
C LEU A 37 -31.14 4.20 -14.00
N ASP A 38 -30.98 5.21 -14.86
CA ASP A 38 -29.65 5.75 -15.20
C ASP A 38 -28.96 6.39 -14.00
N ARG A 39 -29.71 7.03 -13.11
CA ARG A 39 -29.17 7.58 -11.87
C ARG A 39 -28.74 6.48 -10.90
N ILE A 40 -29.53 5.40 -10.77
CA ILE A 40 -29.18 4.22 -9.95
C ILE A 40 -27.93 3.53 -10.51
N ASN A 41 -27.83 3.36 -11.82
CA ASN A 41 -26.65 2.75 -12.46
C ASN A 41 -25.39 3.59 -12.25
N ARG A 42 -25.49 4.92 -12.36
CA ARG A 42 -24.37 5.83 -12.04
C ARG A 42 -23.97 5.77 -10.57
N LEU A 43 -24.92 5.72 -9.64
CA LEU A 43 -24.64 5.58 -8.21
C LEU A 43 -23.94 4.26 -7.89
N LYS A 44 -24.41 3.14 -8.47
CA LYS A 44 -23.76 1.83 -8.32
C LYS A 44 -22.34 1.82 -8.87
N GLU A 45 -22.11 2.46 -10.02
CA GLU A 45 -20.78 2.51 -10.60
C GLU A 45 -19.83 3.40 -9.77
N MET A 46 -20.31 4.52 -9.22
CA MET A 46 -19.52 5.33 -8.29
C MET A 46 -19.20 4.58 -7.00
N GLU A 47 -20.15 3.83 -6.45
CA GLU A 47 -19.94 3.01 -5.25
C GLU A 47 -18.91 1.88 -5.51
N ARG A 48 -18.96 1.26 -6.70
CA ARG A 48 -17.97 0.27 -7.13
C ARG A 48 -16.58 0.88 -7.26
N GLN A 49 -16.47 2.05 -7.89
CA GLN A 49 -15.20 2.77 -8.03
C GLN A 49 -14.63 3.20 -6.66
N GLU A 50 -15.48 3.63 -5.72
CA GLU A 50 -15.06 3.98 -4.37
C GLU A 50 -14.54 2.74 -3.61
N GLN A 51 -15.19 1.59 -3.77
CA GLN A 51 -14.75 0.33 -3.18
C GLN A 51 -13.42 -0.14 -3.79
N GLU A 52 -13.27 -0.08 -5.11
CA GLU A 52 -12.03 -0.42 -5.81
C GLU A 52 -10.87 0.50 -5.36
N LEU A 53 -11.11 1.80 -5.22
CA LEU A 53 -10.11 2.75 -4.72
C LEU A 53 -9.72 2.46 -3.27
N LYS A 54 -10.69 2.17 -2.39
CA LYS A 54 -10.40 1.79 -0.99
C LYS A 54 -9.60 0.50 -0.91
N GLN A 55 -9.90 -0.47 -1.78
CA GLN A 55 -9.18 -1.74 -1.84
C GLN A 55 -7.74 -1.52 -2.32
N GLN A 56 -7.53 -0.73 -3.38
CA GLN A 56 -6.19 -0.36 -3.85
C GLN A 56 -5.38 0.37 -2.77
N GLN A 57 -5.98 1.31 -2.05
CA GLN A 57 -5.31 2.02 -0.94
C GLN A 57 -4.96 1.08 0.22
N LYS A 58 -5.78 0.06 0.47
CA LYS A 58 -5.50 -0.96 1.48
C LYS A 58 -4.33 -1.83 1.04
N GLU A 59 -4.34 -2.32 -0.20
CA GLU A 59 -3.26 -3.13 -0.77
C GLU A 59 -1.94 -2.36 -0.82
N GLN A 60 -1.96 -1.08 -1.18
CA GLN A 60 -0.77 -0.22 -1.13
C GLN A 60 -0.21 -0.08 0.27
N ARG A 61 -1.07 0.13 1.28
CA ARG A 61 -0.63 0.19 2.68
C ARG A 61 -0.06 -1.14 3.16
N GLU A 62 -0.67 -2.25 2.77
CA GLU A 62 -0.17 -3.59 3.11
C GLU A 62 1.19 -3.87 2.46
N MET A 63 1.39 -3.48 1.19
CA MET A 63 2.69 -3.57 0.52
C MET A 63 3.75 -2.73 1.24
N GLN A 64 3.46 -1.46 1.55
CA GLN A 64 4.37 -0.58 2.28
C GLN A 64 4.74 -1.13 3.66
N LEU A 65 3.75 -1.68 4.39
CA LEU A 65 3.96 -2.29 5.70
C LEU A 65 4.84 -3.53 5.59
N ASN A 66 4.62 -4.37 4.58
CA ASN A 66 5.44 -5.55 4.32
C ASN A 66 6.88 -5.19 3.95
N GLU A 67 7.08 -4.18 3.10
CA GLU A 67 8.41 -3.65 2.77
C GLU A 67 9.12 -3.13 4.03
N MET A 68 8.42 -2.37 4.86
CA MET A 68 8.98 -1.86 6.12
C MET A 68 9.35 -3.00 7.08
N ILE A 69 8.49 -4.02 7.22
CA ILE A 69 8.77 -5.19 8.05
C ILE A 69 9.97 -5.97 7.49
N GLN A 70 10.05 -6.17 6.17
CA GLN A 70 11.20 -6.83 5.56
C GLN A 70 12.49 -6.05 5.79
N GLN A 71 12.45 -4.71 5.71
CA GLN A 71 13.59 -3.87 6.02
C GLN A 71 13.98 -3.98 7.50
N ILE A 72 13.03 -3.96 8.43
CA ILE A 72 13.30 -4.16 9.86
C ILE A 72 13.91 -5.54 10.12
N VAL A 73 13.33 -6.60 9.55
CA VAL A 73 13.83 -7.97 9.69
C VAL A 73 15.25 -8.08 9.13
N ALA A 74 15.49 -7.60 7.91
CA ALA A 74 16.83 -7.60 7.30
C ALA A 74 17.84 -6.81 8.16
N ASN A 75 17.41 -5.67 8.71
CA ASN A 75 18.24 -4.78 9.53
C ASN A 75 18.45 -5.27 10.97
N THR A 76 17.68 -6.26 11.46
CA THR A 76 17.76 -6.73 12.85
C THR A 76 18.13 -8.20 12.99
N ALA A 77 18.08 -8.97 11.89
CA ALA A 77 18.35 -10.41 11.87
C ALA A 77 19.72 -10.81 12.42
N TYR A 78 20.71 -9.91 12.37
CA TYR A 78 22.08 -10.18 12.80
C TYR A 78 22.37 -9.70 14.24
N LEU A 79 21.43 -9.01 14.92
CA LEU A 79 21.62 -8.60 16.32
C LEU A 79 21.86 -9.80 17.27
N PRO A 80 21.15 -10.95 17.14
CA PRO A 80 21.44 -12.13 17.95
C PRO A 80 22.85 -12.70 17.71
N GLU A 81 23.31 -12.68 16.46
CA GLU A 81 24.66 -13.13 16.09
C GLU A 81 25.74 -12.21 16.67
N MET A 82 25.55 -10.89 16.57
CA MET A 82 26.40 -9.89 17.22
C MET A 82 26.49 -10.13 18.74
N VAL A 83 25.35 -10.37 19.40
CA VAL A 83 25.33 -10.68 20.84
C VAL A 83 26.07 -11.99 21.12
N GLY A 84 25.97 -13.00 20.25
CA GLY A 84 26.71 -14.25 20.36
C GLY A 84 28.22 -14.06 20.22
N LEU A 85 28.67 -13.23 19.28
CA LEU A 85 30.07 -12.87 19.08
C LEU A 85 30.65 -12.10 20.27
N ILE A 86 29.88 -11.15 20.81
CA ILE A 86 30.25 -10.40 22.02
C ILE A 86 30.24 -11.32 23.24
N ARG A 87 29.35 -12.32 23.31
CA ARG A 87 29.18 -13.24 24.45
C ARG A 87 29.62 -14.67 24.14
N LYS A 88 30.83 -14.85 23.59
CA LYS A 88 31.37 -16.19 23.32
C LYS A 88 31.63 -16.94 24.64
N ASN A 89 31.13 -18.17 24.76
CA ASN A 89 31.32 -19.03 25.95
C ASN A 89 30.85 -18.41 27.29
N ASN A 90 29.82 -17.56 27.27
CA ASN A 90 29.30 -16.81 28.43
C ASN A 90 30.22 -15.71 28.99
N GLU A 91 31.36 -15.44 28.35
CA GLU A 91 32.25 -14.32 28.70
C GLU A 91 32.12 -13.20 27.68
N ILE A 92 32.41 -11.97 28.11
CA ILE A 92 32.47 -10.83 27.19
C ILE A 92 33.78 -10.93 26.42
N ASN A 93 33.68 -11.07 25.10
CA ASN A 93 34.79 -10.89 24.20
C ASN A 93 35.06 -9.38 24.04
N GLU A 94 35.94 -8.85 24.88
CA GLU A 94 36.29 -7.42 24.92
C GLU A 94 36.84 -6.91 23.58
N GLU A 95 37.58 -7.75 22.84
CA GLU A 95 38.10 -7.42 21.51
C GLU A 95 36.95 -7.22 20.51
N MET A 96 36.00 -8.16 20.47
CA MET A 96 34.81 -8.02 19.62
C MET A 96 33.94 -6.84 20.03
N LEU A 97 33.76 -6.61 21.33
CA LEU A 97 33.02 -5.44 21.83
C LEU A 97 33.70 -4.14 21.38
N GLY A 98 35.02 -4.06 21.45
CA GLY A 98 35.80 -2.91 20.99
C GLY A 98 35.61 -2.64 19.49
N LEU A 99 35.60 -3.68 18.66
CA LEU A 99 35.33 -3.54 17.23
C LEU A 99 33.90 -3.03 16.95
N PHE A 100 32.90 -3.53 17.67
CA PHE A 100 31.53 -3.02 17.54
C PHE A 100 31.40 -1.56 18.03
N GLN A 101 32.13 -1.17 19.07
CA GLN A 101 32.19 0.22 19.51
C GLN A 101 32.87 1.11 18.47
N GLU A 102 34.00 0.68 17.90
CA GLU A 102 34.69 1.43 16.84
C GLU A 102 33.82 1.56 15.58
N MET A 103 33.01 0.55 15.26
CA MET A 103 32.06 0.62 14.15
C MET A 103 31.05 1.76 14.30
N THR A 104 30.77 2.24 15.52
CA THR A 104 29.88 3.39 15.73
C THR A 104 30.44 4.71 15.20
N GLU A 105 31.74 4.78 14.87
CA GLU A 105 32.34 5.93 14.18
C GLU A 105 31.71 6.19 12.81
N VAL A 106 31.07 5.18 12.20
CA VAL A 106 30.24 5.34 10.99
C VAL A 106 29.19 6.43 11.16
N LEU A 107 28.65 6.61 12.37
CA LEU A 107 27.64 7.63 12.67
C LEU A 107 28.18 9.07 12.58
N LYS A 108 29.50 9.23 12.54
CA LYS A 108 30.16 10.55 12.40
C LYS A 108 30.59 10.86 10.97
N ALA A 109 30.48 9.90 10.06
CA ALA A 109 30.85 10.08 8.66
C ALA A 109 29.96 11.14 7.99
N GLN A 110 30.56 11.96 7.12
CA GLN A 110 29.84 13.00 6.37
C GLN A 110 29.39 12.51 4.99
N THR A 111 29.99 11.42 4.50
CA THR A 111 29.71 10.84 3.17
C THR A 111 29.58 9.32 3.25
N VAL A 112 28.91 8.72 2.26
CA VAL A 112 28.79 7.27 2.15
C VAL A 112 30.16 6.63 1.97
N GLU A 113 31.04 7.21 1.14
CA GLU A 113 32.39 6.69 0.92
C GLU A 113 33.24 6.70 2.20
N GLU A 114 33.12 7.74 3.02
CA GLU A 114 33.79 7.81 4.33
C GLU A 114 33.28 6.71 5.26
N ALA A 115 31.96 6.52 5.31
CA ALA A 115 31.33 5.48 6.11
C ALA A 115 31.77 4.07 5.69
N GLU A 116 31.79 3.78 4.38
CA GLU A 116 32.29 2.51 3.83
C GLU A 116 33.78 2.30 4.16
N GLY A 117 34.58 3.37 4.12
CA GLY A 117 35.99 3.33 4.53
C GLY A 117 36.18 2.93 5.99
N ILE A 118 35.35 3.46 6.89
CA ILE A 118 35.35 3.07 8.31
C ILE A 118 34.97 1.60 8.45
N VAL A 119 33.88 1.15 7.81
CA VAL A 119 33.46 -0.26 7.84
C VAL A 119 34.59 -1.18 7.39
N LYS A 120 35.22 -0.88 6.26
CA LYS A 120 36.33 -1.68 5.72
C LYS A 120 37.51 -1.75 6.69
N THR A 121 37.82 -0.64 7.36
CA THR A 121 38.91 -0.57 8.33
C THR A 121 38.63 -1.44 9.55
N VAL A 122 37.45 -1.31 10.16
CA VAL A 122 37.06 -2.07 11.36
C VAL A 122 36.93 -3.57 11.06
N VAL A 123 36.34 -3.93 9.91
CA VAL A 123 36.26 -5.33 9.45
C VAL A 123 37.64 -5.91 9.18
N GLY A 124 38.56 -5.11 8.66
CA GLY A 124 39.96 -5.53 8.45
C GLY A 124 40.64 -5.93 9.75
N LYS A 125 40.38 -5.24 10.86
CA LYS A 125 40.93 -5.58 12.19
C LYS A 125 40.42 -6.92 12.72
N ALA A 126 39.20 -7.31 12.34
CA ALA A 126 38.63 -8.60 12.76
C ALA A 126 39.34 -9.82 12.13
N GLN A 127 40.14 -9.62 11.06
CA GLN A 127 40.91 -10.70 10.43
C GLN A 127 41.96 -11.33 11.36
N GLU A 128 42.34 -10.62 12.42
CA GLU A 128 43.34 -11.09 13.40
C GLU A 128 42.72 -11.97 14.51
N THR A 129 41.39 -12.16 14.51
CA THR A 129 40.68 -12.92 15.54
C THR A 129 40.51 -14.41 15.18
N ASN A 130 40.44 -15.28 16.19
CA ASN A 130 40.30 -16.74 16.01
C ASN A 130 38.99 -17.18 15.30
N ASP A 131 37.95 -16.34 15.28
CA ASP A 131 36.70 -16.56 14.54
C ASP A 131 36.49 -15.48 13.46
N ALA A 132 37.56 -15.12 12.76
CA ALA A 132 37.59 -13.98 11.84
C ALA A 132 36.39 -13.91 10.88
N LEU A 133 35.91 -15.02 10.34
CA LEU A 133 34.81 -15.02 9.36
C LEU A 133 33.45 -14.59 9.95
N ASP A 134 33.06 -15.16 11.09
CA ASP A 134 31.79 -14.84 11.73
C ASP A 134 31.83 -13.42 12.31
N ALA A 135 32.97 -13.04 12.90
CA ALA A 135 33.25 -11.69 13.37
C ALA A 135 33.13 -10.65 12.25
N MET A 136 33.77 -10.89 11.10
CA MET A 136 33.71 -10.02 9.93
C MET A 136 32.29 -9.92 9.38
N SER A 137 31.54 -11.02 9.30
CA SER A 137 30.15 -11.04 8.82
C SER A 137 29.24 -10.18 9.71
N GLY A 138 29.35 -10.34 11.02
CA GLY A 138 28.60 -9.55 12.00
C GLY A 138 28.92 -8.05 11.92
N LEU A 139 30.21 -7.70 11.84
CA LEU A 139 30.67 -6.32 11.72
C LEU A 139 30.23 -5.68 10.39
N LEU A 140 30.34 -6.40 9.27
CA LEU A 140 29.86 -5.92 7.96
C LEU A 140 28.35 -5.62 7.98
N SER A 141 27.57 -6.52 8.57
CA SER A 141 26.11 -6.36 8.63
C SER A 141 25.73 -5.17 9.51
N TYR A 142 26.39 -5.02 10.66
CA TYR A 142 26.19 -3.86 11.54
C TYR A 142 26.61 -2.55 10.87
N GLY A 143 27.77 -2.52 10.21
CA GLY A 143 28.24 -1.37 9.45
C GLY A 143 27.26 -0.94 8.35
N LYS A 144 26.70 -1.89 7.60
CA LYS A 144 25.66 -1.62 6.59
C LYS A 144 24.39 -1.02 7.17
N LEU A 145 23.96 -1.48 8.35
CA LEU A 145 22.83 -0.83 9.03
C LEU A 145 23.15 0.62 9.38
N LEU A 146 24.31 0.87 9.96
CA LEU A 146 24.69 2.23 10.35
C LEU A 146 24.78 3.15 9.13
N ILE A 147 25.31 2.66 8.01
CA ILE A 147 25.30 3.39 6.72
C ILE A 147 23.86 3.69 6.30
N LYS A 148 22.98 2.69 6.27
CA LYS A 148 21.58 2.89 5.86
C LYS A 148 20.80 3.82 6.79
N LEU A 149 21.15 3.87 8.08
CA LEU A 149 20.57 4.81 9.05
C LEU A 149 21.04 6.25 8.81
N MET A 150 22.32 6.43 8.50
CA MET A 150 22.92 7.76 8.24
C MET A 150 22.60 8.28 6.84
N PHE A 151 22.50 7.37 5.87
CA PHE A 151 22.33 7.65 4.44
C PHE A 151 21.22 6.75 3.87
N PRO A 152 19.93 7.09 4.13
CA PRO A 152 18.80 6.22 3.77
C PRO A 152 18.60 6.01 2.26
N GLU A 153 19.16 6.90 1.45
CA GLU A 153 19.08 6.89 -0.03
C GLU A 153 20.25 6.16 -0.70
N SER A 154 21.15 5.55 0.10
CA SER A 154 22.30 4.76 -0.39
C SER A 154 22.02 3.27 -0.55
#